data_AF-A0A3D4GQY9-F1
#
_entry.id   AF-A0A3D4GQY9-F1
#
_cell.length_a   1.000
_cell.length_b   1.000
_cell.length_c   1.000
_cell.angle_alpha   90.00
_cell.angle_beta   90.00
_cell.angle_gamma   90.00
#
_symmetry.space_group_name_H-M   'P 1'
#
loop_
_entity.id
_entity.type
_entity.pdbx_description
1 polymer ?
#
loop_
_entity_poly.entity_id
_entity_poly.type
_entity_poly.pdbx_seq_one_letter_code
_entity_poly.pdbx_strand_id
1 'polypeptide(L)'
;MMTEIWTVRADGSDPMWIKTYLGEPGGLLFLSHIGSIVYLERGLRQAAFSGHLVGVHTIPMVRNRVWRLSPDGANEALWPLQSDIHAEQIAIDISGKMLAVVGYRGGLLSEGERGLWILNAEGGSRLLVRGQISGPLDWAESSRLG
;
A
#
# COMPACT_ATOMS: atom_id res chain seq x y z
N MET A 1 -10.19 -12.56 0.05
CA MET A 1 -9.31 -12.94 -1.07
C MET A 1 -7.93 -13.23 -0.48
N MET A 2 -7.17 -14.18 -1.03
CA MET A 2 -5.82 -14.50 -0.56
C MET A 2 -4.84 -14.15 -1.67
N THR A 3 -3.82 -13.35 -1.37
CA THR A 3 -2.84 -12.87 -2.35
C THR A 3 -1.47 -13.44 -2.02
N GLU A 4 -0.81 -14.10 -2.97
CA GLU A 4 0.51 -14.70 -2.79
C GLU A 4 1.55 -13.98 -3.65
N ILE A 5 2.73 -13.73 -3.08
CA ILE A 5 3.85 -13.09 -3.79
C ILE A 5 5.00 -14.08 -3.90
N TRP A 6 5.59 -14.14 -5.10
CA TRP A 6 6.69 -15.01 -5.49
C TRP A 6 7.79 -14.16 -6.15
N THR A 7 9.06 -14.44 -5.88
CA THR A 7 10.17 -13.98 -6.71
C THR A 7 10.57 -15.08 -7.69
N VAL A 8 11.05 -14.70 -8.87
CA VAL A 8 11.63 -15.63 -9.85
C VAL A 8 12.86 -14.95 -10.42
N ARG A 9 13.89 -15.73 -10.78
CA ARG A 9 15.01 -15.18 -11.56
C ARG A 9 14.52 -14.64 -12.90
N ALA A 10 15.30 -13.73 -13.49
CA ALA A 10 14.98 -13.11 -14.78
C ALA A 10 14.84 -14.13 -15.93
N ASP A 11 15.49 -15.28 -15.82
CA ASP A 11 15.39 -16.41 -16.76
C ASP A 11 14.18 -17.33 -16.49
N GLY A 12 13.35 -17.01 -15.50
CA GLY A 12 12.18 -17.80 -15.11
C GLY A 12 12.49 -19.02 -14.24
N SER A 13 13.76 -19.24 -13.87
CA SER A 13 14.14 -20.37 -13.02
C SER A 13 13.95 -20.10 -11.51
N ASP A 14 13.74 -21.17 -10.75
CA ASP A 14 13.73 -21.20 -9.28
C ASP A 14 12.76 -20.19 -8.61
N PRO A 15 11.44 -20.30 -8.81
CA PRO A 15 10.47 -19.44 -8.12
C PRO A 15 10.57 -19.65 -6.61
N MET A 16 10.76 -18.57 -5.87
CA MET A 16 10.78 -18.55 -4.40
C MET A 16 9.52 -17.89 -3.88
N TRP A 17 8.76 -18.61 -3.06
CA TRP A 17 7.62 -18.05 -2.34
C TRP A 17 8.10 -17.03 -1.31
N ILE A 18 7.54 -15.82 -1.35
CA ILE A 18 7.84 -14.78 -0.37
C ILE A 18 6.86 -14.85 0.79
N LYS A 19 5.55 -14.67 0.49
CA LYS A 19 4.52 -14.52 1.52
C LYS A 19 3.10 -14.57 0.97
N THR A 20 2.14 -14.86 1.86
CA THR A 20 0.70 -14.78 1.61
C THR A 20 0.04 -13.68 2.45
N TYR A 21 -0.88 -12.94 1.83
CA TYR A 21 -1.64 -11.80 2.38
C TYR A 21 -3.14 -12.04 2.29
N LEU A 22 -3.89 -11.39 3.18
CA LEU A 22 -5.35 -11.56 3.29
C LEU A 22 -6.13 -10.44 2.60
N GLY A 23 -5.45 -9.38 2.18
CA GLY A 23 -6.01 -8.29 1.39
C GLY A 23 -6.02 -8.53 -0.12
N GLU A 24 -6.58 -7.56 -0.83
CA GLU A 24 -6.52 -7.48 -2.29
C GLU A 24 -5.13 -7.03 -2.76
N PRO A 25 -4.69 -7.47 -3.96
CA PRO A 25 -3.45 -6.98 -4.55
C PRO A 25 -3.52 -5.48 -4.82
N GLY A 26 -2.54 -4.75 -4.29
CA GLY A 26 -2.30 -3.34 -4.59
C GLY A 26 -1.08 -3.12 -5.49
N GLY A 27 -0.37 -2.02 -5.26
CA GLY A 27 0.88 -1.71 -5.95
C GLY A 27 2.05 -2.56 -5.43
N LEU A 28 2.91 -2.98 -6.36
CA LEU A 28 4.16 -3.71 -6.07
C LEU A 28 5.32 -2.94 -6.69
N LEU A 29 6.35 -2.66 -5.90
CA LEU A 29 7.55 -1.92 -6.31
C LEU A 29 8.79 -2.70 -5.93
N PHE A 30 9.72 -2.86 -6.88
CA PHE A 30 11.03 -3.44 -6.61
C PHE A 30 12.09 -2.35 -6.55
N LEU A 31 12.80 -2.27 -5.43
CA LEU A 31 13.83 -1.28 -5.16
C LEU A 31 15.19 -1.95 -5.21
N SER A 32 15.69 -2.15 -6.43
CA SER A 32 16.95 -2.85 -6.70
C SER A 32 18.15 -2.26 -5.98
N HIS A 33 18.18 -0.93 -5.79
CA HIS A 33 19.29 -0.21 -5.16
C HIS A 33 19.42 -0.44 -3.65
N ILE A 34 18.33 -0.79 -2.96
CA ILE A 34 18.34 -1.16 -1.53
C ILE A 34 17.97 -2.63 -1.28
N GLY A 35 17.78 -3.41 -2.35
CA GLY A 35 17.43 -4.83 -2.25
C GLY A 35 16.15 -5.07 -1.47
N SER A 36 15.10 -4.26 -1.68
CA SER A 36 13.80 -4.41 -1.00
C SER A 36 12.64 -4.43 -1.99
N ILE A 37 11.58 -5.14 -1.65
CA ILE A 37 10.27 -5.12 -2.31
C ILE A 37 9.31 -4.35 -1.41
N VAL A 38 8.54 -3.44 -1.98
CA VAL A 38 7.45 -2.74 -1.28
C VAL A 38 6.12 -3.15 -1.89
N TYR A 39 5.23 -3.65 -1.04
CA TYR A 39 3.92 -4.15 -1.44
C TYR A 39 2.81 -3.44 -0.67
N LEU A 40 1.86 -2.86 -1.40
CA LEU A 40 0.60 -2.38 -0.86
C LEU A 40 -0.40 -3.55 -0.81
N GLU A 41 -0.71 -3.99 0.40
CA GLU A 41 -1.88 -4.82 0.66
C GLU A 41 -3.10 -3.91 0.78
N ARG A 42 -4.05 -4.01 -0.14
CA ARG A 42 -5.31 -3.26 -0.04
C ARG A 42 -6.26 -4.01 0.87
N GLY A 43 -6.83 -3.26 1.80
CA GLY A 43 -7.80 -3.78 2.74
C GLY A 43 -9.08 -4.25 2.08
N LEU A 44 -9.65 -5.35 2.57
CA LEU A 44 -10.98 -5.79 2.16
C LEU A 44 -12.03 -4.86 2.77
N ARG A 45 -12.78 -4.17 1.91
CA ARG A 45 -13.97 -3.43 2.31
C ARG A 45 -15.18 -4.32 2.16
N GLN A 46 -15.90 -4.60 3.23
CA GLN A 46 -17.27 -5.04 3.08
C GLN A 46 -18.19 -4.40 4.11
N ALA A 47 -19.18 -3.66 3.61
CA ALA A 47 -20.44 -3.44 4.29
C ALA A 47 -21.31 -4.68 4.01
N ALA A 48 -21.44 -5.58 4.98
CA ALA A 48 -22.41 -6.65 4.92
C ALA A 48 -23.69 -6.20 5.64
N PHE A 49 -24.68 -5.73 4.89
CA PHE A 49 -26.07 -5.73 5.34
C PHE A 49 -26.79 -6.87 4.64
N SER A 50 -26.95 -8.00 5.34
CA SER A 50 -27.93 -9.02 4.95
C SER A 50 -29.10 -8.92 5.92
N GLY A 51 -30.19 -8.28 5.47
CA GLY A 51 -31.48 -8.45 6.13
C GLY A 51 -31.89 -9.92 5.99
N HIS A 52 -32.11 -10.61 7.10
CA HIS A 52 -32.25 -12.06 7.23
C HIS A 52 -30.95 -12.85 7.07
N LEU A 53 -30.27 -13.13 8.19
CA LEU A 53 -29.97 -14.49 8.68
C LEU A 53 -29.04 -14.43 9.90
N VAL A 54 -29.34 -15.30 10.86
CA VAL A 54 -28.64 -15.46 12.14
C VAL A 54 -27.20 -15.89 11.89
N GLY A 55 -26.24 -15.03 12.22
CA GLY A 55 -24.81 -15.34 12.17
C GLY A 55 -23.98 -14.19 11.60
N VAL A 56 -23.52 -13.29 12.48
CA VAL A 56 -22.51 -12.28 12.10
C VAL A 56 -21.17 -12.99 11.97
N HIS A 57 -20.85 -13.49 10.77
CA HIS A 57 -19.46 -13.79 10.43
C HIS A 57 -18.75 -12.46 10.18
N THR A 58 -18.13 -11.92 11.23
CA THR A 58 -17.23 -10.77 11.11
C THR A 58 -15.99 -11.25 10.35
N ILE A 59 -15.97 -11.07 9.03
CA ILE A 59 -14.74 -11.21 8.28
C ILE A 59 -13.83 -10.05 8.74
N PRO A 60 -12.59 -10.32 9.20
CA PRO A 60 -11.72 -9.26 9.69
C PRO A 60 -11.51 -8.21 8.61
N MET A 61 -11.84 -6.95 8.94
CA MET A 61 -11.49 -5.81 8.10
C MET A 61 -9.96 -5.76 8.00
N VAL A 62 -9.42 -6.25 6.89
CA VAL A 62 -8.03 -6.01 6.54
C VAL A 62 -7.96 -4.54 6.17
N ARG A 63 -7.11 -3.76 6.82
CA ARG A 63 -6.85 -2.35 6.46
C ARG A 63 -5.73 -2.29 5.42
N ASN A 64 -5.61 -1.16 4.73
CA ASN A 64 -4.45 -0.95 3.85
C ASN A 64 -3.17 -1.04 4.67
N ARG A 65 -2.21 -1.81 4.16
CA ARG A 65 -0.90 -2.03 4.78
C ARG A 65 0.17 -1.92 3.71
N VAL A 66 1.29 -1.32 4.07
CA VAL A 66 2.46 -1.26 3.19
C VAL A 66 3.54 -2.13 3.82
N TRP A 67 3.89 -3.19 3.12
CA TRP A 67 4.90 -4.15 3.53
C TRP A 67 6.21 -3.81 2.87
N ARG A 68 7.29 -3.78 3.65
CA ARG A 68 8.65 -3.85 3.13
C ARG A 68 9.10 -5.31 3.27
N LEU A 69 9.71 -5.86 2.24
CA LEU A 69 10.11 -7.27 2.20
C LEU A 69 11.52 -7.37 1.63
N SER A 70 12.30 -8.29 2.17
CA SER A 70 13.54 -8.69 1.51
C SER A 70 13.21 -9.66 0.35
N PRO A 71 13.89 -9.56 -0.80
CA PRO A 71 13.72 -10.46 -1.95
C PRO A 71 14.03 -11.93 -1.66
N ASP A 72 14.76 -12.20 -0.57
CA ASP A 72 15.10 -13.53 -0.06
C ASP A 72 13.98 -14.17 0.80
N GLY A 73 12.84 -13.49 0.94
CA GLY A 73 11.70 -13.99 1.71
C GLY A 73 11.75 -13.62 3.20
N ALA A 74 12.78 -12.95 3.68
CA ALA A 74 12.80 -12.46 5.05
C ALA A 74 11.78 -11.32 5.25
N ASN A 75 11.04 -11.39 6.36
CA ASN A 75 10.09 -10.36 6.73
C ASN A 75 10.83 -9.07 7.09
N GLU A 76 10.62 -8.01 6.32
CA GLU A 76 10.92 -6.66 6.77
C GLU A 76 9.66 -5.97 7.34
N ALA A 77 9.91 -4.90 8.07
CA ALA A 77 8.92 -4.20 8.88
C ALA A 77 7.73 -3.66 8.07
N LEU A 78 6.62 -3.45 8.77
CA LEU A 78 5.49 -2.70 8.25
C LEU A 78 5.90 -1.22 8.12
N TRP A 79 5.65 -0.62 6.95
CA TRP A 79 5.69 0.84 6.85
C TRP A 79 4.52 1.43 7.66
N PRO A 80 4.77 2.45 8.49
CA PRO A 80 3.73 3.05 9.31
C PRO A 80 2.76 3.88 8.46
N LEU A 81 1.81 3.20 7.83
CA LEU A 81 0.68 3.84 7.19
C LEU A 81 -0.33 4.25 8.27
N GLN A 82 -0.67 5.54 8.31
CA GLN A 82 -1.68 6.03 9.24
C GLN A 82 -3.03 5.38 8.94
N SER A 83 -3.75 5.06 10.01
CA SER A 83 -4.92 4.17 9.95
C SER A 83 -6.15 4.77 9.25
N ASP A 84 -6.10 6.07 8.97
CA ASP A 84 -7.09 6.87 8.26
C ASP A 84 -6.72 7.12 6.79
N ILE A 85 -5.52 6.73 6.35
CA ILE A 85 -5.09 6.84 4.95
C ILE A 85 -5.45 5.55 4.19
N HIS A 86 -6.26 5.71 3.16
CA HIS A 86 -6.64 4.66 2.23
C HIS A 86 -5.81 4.82 0.95
N ALA A 87 -4.65 4.17 0.94
CA ALA A 87 -3.76 4.14 -0.21
C ALA A 87 -4.38 3.41 -1.42
N GLU A 88 -4.52 4.11 -2.54
CA GLU A 88 -4.87 3.53 -3.84
C GLU A 88 -3.59 3.17 -4.61
N GLN A 89 -2.61 4.08 -4.64
CA GLN A 89 -1.30 3.85 -5.25
C GLN A 89 -0.19 4.31 -4.30
N ILE A 90 0.98 3.72 -4.47
CA ILE A 90 2.18 4.09 -3.70
C ILE A 90 3.37 4.27 -4.62
N ALA A 91 4.28 5.13 -4.22
CA ALA A 91 5.64 5.24 -4.74
C ALA A 91 6.58 5.48 -3.57
N ILE A 92 7.84 5.10 -3.70
CA ILE A 92 8.84 5.28 -2.65
C ILE A 92 10.06 5.96 -3.24
N ASP A 93 10.69 6.83 -2.46
CA ASP A 93 11.89 7.51 -2.88
C ASP A 93 13.09 6.55 -3.01
N ILE A 94 14.13 7.00 -3.72
CA ILE A 94 15.37 6.22 -3.92
C ILE A 94 16.17 6.01 -2.62
N SER A 95 15.83 6.71 -1.54
CA SER A 95 16.48 6.49 -0.25
C SER A 95 15.77 5.41 0.57
N GLY A 96 14.55 5.02 0.18
CA GLY A 96 13.70 4.12 0.94
C GLY A 96 13.21 4.72 2.26
N LYS A 97 13.16 6.06 2.38
CA LYS A 97 12.76 6.77 3.61
C LYS A 97 11.48 7.58 3.46
N MET A 98 11.06 7.85 2.23
CA MET A 98 9.81 8.57 1.96
C MET A 98 8.88 7.76 1.08
N LEU A 99 7.64 7.62 1.52
CA LEU A 99 6.57 6.95 0.80
C LEU A 99 5.56 8.00 0.31
N ALA A 100 5.40 8.11 -1.00
CA ALA A 100 4.26 8.78 -1.61
C ALA A 100 3.06 7.85 -1.66
N VAL A 101 1.90 8.38 -1.32
CA VAL A 101 0.62 7.67 -1.36
C VAL A 101 -0.38 8.54 -2.09
N VAL A 102 -0.98 8.01 -3.16
CA VAL A 102 -2.18 8.58 -3.77
C VAL A 102 -3.38 7.81 -3.22
N GLY A 103 -4.44 8.54 -2.86
CA GLY A 103 -5.65 7.94 -2.31
C GLY A 103 -6.53 8.97 -1.59
N TYR A 104 -7.01 8.60 -0.40
CA TYR A 104 -7.75 9.53 0.45
C TYR A 104 -7.53 9.29 1.94
N ARG A 105 -7.66 10.36 2.72
CA ARG A 105 -7.76 10.31 4.17
C ARG A 105 -9.22 10.36 4.58
N GLY A 106 -9.74 9.31 5.19
CA GLY A 106 -11.16 9.18 5.50
C GLY A 106 -11.45 8.17 6.61
N GLY A 107 -12.59 8.37 7.27
CA GLY A 107 -13.08 7.47 8.30
C GLY A 107 -13.89 6.31 7.73
N LEU A 108 -14.44 5.49 8.63
CA LEU A 108 -15.28 4.34 8.27
C LEU A 108 -16.50 4.71 7.41
N LEU A 109 -16.99 5.95 7.51
CA LEU A 109 -18.27 6.39 6.96
C LEU A 109 -18.16 7.44 5.85
N SER A 110 -16.96 7.92 5.52
CA SER A 110 -16.78 8.88 4.43
C SER A 110 -15.39 8.82 3.83
N GLU A 111 -15.34 8.86 2.50
CA GLU A 111 -14.13 9.25 1.79
C GLU A 111 -13.91 10.74 2.11
N GLY A 112 -12.91 11.03 2.94
CA GLY A 112 -12.58 12.40 3.29
C GLY A 112 -11.76 13.04 2.19
N GLU A 113 -10.60 13.59 2.56
CA GLU A 113 -9.78 14.35 1.63
C GLU A 113 -9.01 13.44 0.67
N ARG A 114 -9.25 13.56 -0.65
CA ARG A 114 -8.44 12.95 -1.72
C ARG A 114 -7.18 13.76 -2.00
N GLY A 115 -6.10 13.11 -2.44
CA GLY A 115 -4.83 13.76 -2.65
C GLY A 115 -3.61 12.84 -2.81
N LEU A 116 -2.45 13.48 -2.70
CA LEU A 116 -1.14 12.86 -2.60
C LEU A 116 -0.54 13.21 -1.25
N TRP A 117 -0.18 12.20 -0.48
CA TRP A 117 0.53 12.34 0.79
C TRP A 117 1.97 11.86 0.64
N ILE A 118 2.88 12.53 1.32
CA ILE A 118 4.22 12.05 1.60
C ILE A 118 4.24 11.59 3.06
N LEU A 119 4.71 10.37 3.27
CA LEU A 119 4.90 9.76 4.58
C LEU A 119 6.39 9.53 4.80
N ASN A 120 6.86 9.74 6.02
CA ASN A 120 8.20 9.37 6.43
C ASN A 120 8.20 8.00 7.15
N ALA A 121 9.38 7.44 7.36
CA ALA A 121 9.56 6.15 8.03
C ALA A 121 9.12 6.18 9.51
N GLU A 122 8.97 7.36 10.10
CA GLU A 122 8.49 7.57 11.47
C GLU A 122 6.95 7.65 11.57
N GLY A 123 6.22 7.56 10.45
CA GLY A 123 4.75 7.60 10.41
C GLY A 123 4.16 9.02 10.37
N GLY A 124 5.00 10.04 10.27
CA GLY A 124 4.60 11.40 9.94
C GLY A 124 4.08 11.46 8.51
N SER A 125 3.05 12.29 8.28
CA SER A 125 2.45 12.46 6.95
C SER A 125 2.19 13.93 6.66
N ARG A 126 2.38 14.32 5.39
CA ARG A 126 2.07 15.64 4.86
C ARG A 126 1.30 15.49 3.57
N LEU A 127 0.17 16.18 3.44
CA LEU A 127 -0.51 16.32 2.16
C LEU A 127 0.33 17.25 1.26
N LEU A 128 0.66 16.77 0.07
CA LEU A 128 1.39 17.52 -0.95
C LEU A 128 0.43 18.14 -1.97
N VAL A 129 -0.55 17.36 -2.44
CA VAL A 129 -1.53 17.81 -3.45
C VAL A 129 -2.93 17.41 -3.01
N ARG A 130 -3.88 18.36 -3.05
CA ARG A 130 -5.29 18.13 -2.75
C ARG A 130 -6.05 17.80 -4.04
N GLY A 131 -7.00 16.88 -3.95
CA GLY A 131 -7.91 16.50 -5.04
C GLY A 131 -7.64 15.11 -5.61
N GLN A 132 -8.49 14.67 -6.53
CA GLN A 132 -8.31 13.39 -7.21
C GLN A 132 -7.12 13.49 -8.17
N ILE A 133 -6.14 12.61 -7.99
CA ILE A 133 -4.99 12.52 -8.88
C ILE A 133 -5.24 11.40 -9.88
N SER A 134 -5.00 11.71 -11.16
CA SER A 134 -5.07 10.74 -12.25
C SER A 134 -3.89 10.95 -13.21
N GLY A 135 -3.35 9.87 -13.74
CA GLY A 135 -2.19 9.87 -14.65
C GLY A 135 -0.86 9.46 -13.97
N PRO A 136 0.19 9.22 -14.77
CA PRO A 136 1.52 8.92 -14.25
C PRO A 136 2.06 10.12 -13.46
N LEU A 137 2.52 9.86 -12.23
CA LEU A 137 3.10 10.88 -11.37
C LEU A 137 4.61 10.94 -11.63
N ASP A 138 5.07 11.94 -12.38
CA ASP A 138 6.49 12.11 -12.68
C ASP A 138 7.17 12.90 -11.56
N TRP A 139 8.07 12.26 -10.81
CA TRP A 139 8.72 12.83 -9.63
C TRP A 139 9.64 14.02 -9.96
N ALA A 140 10.01 14.21 -11.22
CA ALA A 140 10.84 15.34 -11.64
C ALA A 140 10.12 16.70 -11.45
N GLU A 141 8.78 16.74 -11.53
CA GLU A 141 8.03 18.00 -11.47
C GLU A 141 7.64 18.44 -10.05
N SER A 142 7.66 17.54 -9.06
CA SER A 142 7.30 17.89 -7.68
C SER A 142 8.35 18.80 -6.99
N SER A 143 9.57 18.85 -7.52
CA SER A 143 10.62 19.78 -7.09
C SER A 143 10.35 21.26 -7.43
N ARG A 144 9.30 21.54 -8.24
CA ARG A 144 8.87 22.90 -8.60
C ARG A 144 7.66 23.41 -7.82
N LEU A 145 7.07 22.59 -6.96
CA LEU A 145 5.89 22.94 -6.17
C LEU A 145 6.21 22.98 -4.66
N GLY A 146 6.96 24.00 -4.25
CA GLY A 146 6.91 24.58 -2.89
C GLY A 146 7.74 23.90 -1.80
#